data_AF-A0A0F3IN76-F1
#
_entry.id   AF-A0A0F3IN76-F1
#
_cell.length_a   1.000
_cell.length_b   1.000
_cell.length_c   1.000
_cell.angle_alpha   90.00
_cell.angle_beta   90.00
_cell.angle_gamma   90.00
#
_symmetry.space_group_name_H-M   'P 1'
#
loop_
_entity.id
_entity.type
_entity.pdbx_description
1 polymer ?
#
loop_
_entity_poly.entity_id
_entity_poly.type
_entity_poly.pdbx_seq_one_letter_code
_entity_poly.pdbx_strand_id
1 'polypeptide(L)'
;IGLINSLATYARVNQYGFIESPYRKVKDGIVSSDVIYLSAMEEGRYTIAEANAELDSDMRFVSELVPSRQGGEYIVARPIDIDLIDVSPKQLVSVAAALIPFLENDDANRALMGSNMQRQAVPLIRAEAPLVGTGMEATVARDSGVAISAKRGGIVDQIDATRIVIRVTDATDASSSAVDIYNLLKFQRSNQNTCINQRPLVKVGDIVDAGDIIADGPSTELGELALGRNVLVAFMPWNGYNFEDSILISERIVSEDVFTSIHIEEFEVMARDTKLGQEDITRDIPNVGEEALKNLDEAGIVYIGAEVKAGDI
;
A
#
# COMPACT_ATOMS: atom_id res chain seq x y z
N ILE A 1 -14.35 -14.86 14.05
CA ILE A 1 -13.23 -13.93 14.30
C ILE A 1 -12.02 -14.76 14.71
N GLY A 2 -10.82 -14.50 14.19
CA GLY A 2 -9.58 -15.22 14.53
C GLY A 2 -9.14 -16.37 13.61
N LEU A 3 -9.90 -16.67 12.55
CA LEU A 3 -9.51 -17.69 11.55
C LEU A 3 -8.62 -17.15 10.43
N ILE A 4 -8.72 -15.84 10.15
CA ILE A 4 -7.89 -15.13 9.18
C ILE A 4 -7.09 -14.11 9.98
N ASN A 5 -5.77 -14.30 10.00
CA ASN A 5 -4.83 -13.39 10.65
C ASN A 5 -3.84 -12.88 9.60
N SER A 6 -3.27 -11.71 9.86
CA SER A 6 -2.20 -11.14 9.04
C SER A 6 -0.86 -11.47 9.69
N LEU A 7 0.16 -11.67 8.86
CA LEU A 7 1.54 -11.82 9.34
C LEU A 7 2.02 -10.51 9.96
N ALA A 8 2.81 -10.61 11.04
CA ALA A 8 3.41 -9.45 11.68
C ALA A 8 4.58 -8.89 10.84
N THR A 9 4.93 -7.62 11.04
CA THR A 9 5.82 -6.85 10.14
C THR A 9 7.16 -7.51 9.85
N TYR A 10 7.80 -8.15 10.85
CA TYR A 10 9.11 -8.80 10.66
C TYR A 10 9.06 -10.32 10.77
N ALA A 11 7.87 -10.91 10.88
CA ALA A 11 7.74 -12.36 10.96
C ALA A 11 8.06 -13.00 9.60
N ARG A 12 8.69 -14.17 9.63
CA ARG A 12 9.01 -14.96 8.42
C ARG A 12 8.59 -16.41 8.60
N VAL A 13 8.43 -17.11 7.48
CA VAL A 13 8.16 -18.56 7.49
C VAL A 13 9.47 -19.28 7.18
N ASN A 14 9.85 -20.22 8.03
CA ASN A 14 11.06 -21.01 7.83
C ASN A 14 10.84 -22.18 6.84
N GLN A 15 11.92 -22.89 6.52
CA GLN A 15 11.89 -24.02 5.57
C GLN A 15 10.95 -25.17 5.97
N TYR A 16 10.55 -25.24 7.24
CA TYR A 16 9.64 -26.25 7.78
C TYR A 16 8.20 -25.76 7.90
N GLY A 17 7.91 -24.51 7.52
CA GLY A 17 6.58 -23.92 7.58
C GLY A 17 6.21 -23.29 8.93
N PHE A 18 7.17 -23.16 9.87
CA PHE A 18 6.94 -22.48 11.14
C PHE A 18 7.20 -20.98 11.02
N ILE A 19 6.41 -20.20 11.76
CA ILE A 19 6.60 -18.74 11.88
C ILE A 19 7.76 -18.49 12.85
N GLU A 20 8.69 -17.64 12.42
CA GLU A 20 9.80 -17.14 13.22
C GLU A 20 9.76 -15.63 13.36
N SER A 21 10.16 -15.14 14.53
CA SER A 21 10.31 -13.72 14.83
C SER A 21 11.77 -13.38 15.11
N PRO A 22 12.23 -12.17 14.72
CA PRO A 22 13.60 -11.76 14.97
C PRO A 22 13.80 -11.23 16.39
N TYR A 23 14.97 -11.51 16.95
CA TYR A 23 15.42 -11.07 18.27
C TYR A 23 16.90 -10.69 18.20
N ARG A 24 17.32 -9.71 19.00
CA ARG A 24 18.75 -9.38 19.16
C ARG A 24 19.33 -10.17 20.33
N LYS A 25 20.54 -10.70 20.14
CA LYS A 25 21.26 -11.40 21.21
C LYS A 25 21.70 -10.46 22.31
N VAL A 26 21.49 -10.85 23.56
CA VAL A 26 22.07 -10.21 24.73
C VAL A 26 23.14 -11.14 25.29
N LYS A 27 24.32 -10.60 25.56
CA LYS A 27 25.41 -11.35 26.19
C LYS A 27 26.01 -10.52 27.31
N ASP A 28 26.05 -11.08 28.51
CA ASP A 28 26.61 -10.43 29.70
C ASP A 28 26.00 -9.03 29.96
N GLY A 29 24.69 -8.88 29.70
CA GLY A 29 23.97 -7.61 29.86
C GLY A 29 24.19 -6.57 28.74
N ILE A 30 24.90 -6.94 27.66
CA ILE A 30 25.15 -6.08 26.49
C ILE A 30 24.33 -6.59 25.30
N VAL A 31 23.55 -5.70 24.68
CA VAL A 31 22.75 -6.01 23.49
C VAL A 31 23.61 -5.97 22.23
N SER A 32 23.78 -7.11 21.56
CA SER A 32 24.48 -7.22 20.27
C SER A 32 23.64 -6.69 19.10
N SER A 33 24.29 -6.35 18.00
CA SER A 33 23.63 -6.12 16.70
C SER A 33 23.22 -7.42 15.99
N ASP A 34 23.65 -8.57 16.51
CA ASP A 34 23.32 -9.88 15.92
C ASP A 34 21.85 -10.22 16.08
N VAL A 35 21.13 -10.27 14.96
CA VAL A 35 19.73 -10.69 14.90
C VAL A 35 19.63 -12.18 14.62
N ILE A 36 18.90 -12.90 15.46
CA ILE A 36 18.51 -14.29 15.23
C ILE A 36 17.01 -14.40 15.11
N TYR A 37 16.56 -15.35 14.32
CA TYR A 37 15.15 -15.68 14.20
C TYR A 37 14.89 -16.95 14.98
N LEU A 38 13.83 -16.92 15.78
CA LEU A 38 13.44 -18.04 16.62
C LEU A 38 12.00 -18.44 16.32
N SER A 39 11.78 -19.74 16.30
CA SER A 39 10.44 -20.30 16.29
C SER A 39 9.82 -20.24 17.69
N ALA A 40 8.48 -20.35 17.78
CA ALA A 40 7.77 -20.35 19.05
C ALA A 40 8.25 -21.42 20.05
N MET A 41 8.73 -22.57 19.56
CA MET A 41 9.27 -23.66 20.39
C MET A 41 10.64 -23.33 20.99
N GLU A 42 11.45 -22.56 20.30
CA GLU A 42 12.77 -22.14 20.76
C GLU A 42 12.68 -20.92 21.66
N GLU A 43 11.80 -19.97 21.31
CA GLU A 43 11.55 -18.73 22.02
C GLU A 43 11.24 -18.95 23.51
N GLY A 44 10.39 -19.93 23.83
CA GLY A 44 9.96 -20.19 25.22
C GLY A 44 11.08 -20.58 26.19
N ARG A 45 12.29 -20.89 25.71
CA ARG A 45 13.45 -21.26 26.54
C ARG A 45 14.28 -20.05 27.00
N TYR A 46 14.11 -18.91 26.34
CA TYR A 46 14.93 -17.72 26.56
C TYR A 46 14.16 -16.66 27.35
N THR A 47 14.90 -15.83 28.08
CA THR A 47 14.36 -14.62 28.69
C THR A 47 14.47 -13.47 27.69
N ILE A 48 13.33 -12.90 27.30
CA ILE A 48 13.24 -11.87 26.26
C ILE A 48 12.81 -10.54 26.88
N ALA A 49 13.60 -9.49 26.69
CA ALA A 49 13.25 -8.12 27.07
C ALA A 49 12.40 -7.42 26.00
N GLU A 50 11.59 -6.46 26.43
CA GLU A 50 10.79 -5.61 25.55
C GLU A 50 11.65 -4.63 24.73
N ALA A 51 11.20 -4.26 23.53
CA ALA A 51 11.93 -3.36 22.64
C ALA A 51 12.05 -1.91 23.15
N ASN A 52 11.23 -1.52 24.13
CA ASN A 52 11.20 -0.20 24.75
C ASN A 52 12.21 -0.06 25.90
N ALA A 53 12.95 -1.12 26.25
CA ALA A 53 13.91 -1.08 27.34
C ALA A 53 15.00 -0.03 27.07
N GLU A 54 15.26 0.83 28.05
CA GLU A 54 16.27 1.89 27.94
C GLU A 54 17.69 1.31 27.93
N LEU A 55 18.45 1.66 26.89
CA LEU A 55 19.83 1.25 26.70
C LEU A 55 20.77 2.46 26.75
N ASP A 56 21.98 2.28 27.28
CA ASP A 56 23.05 3.27 27.27
C ASP A 56 23.83 3.28 25.94
N SER A 57 24.85 4.14 25.83
CA SER A 57 25.70 4.24 24.63
C SER A 57 26.53 2.99 24.35
N ASP A 58 26.75 2.15 25.36
CA ASP A 58 27.47 0.88 25.26
C ASP A 58 26.52 -0.31 25.01
N MET A 59 25.24 -0.03 24.74
CA MET A 59 24.17 -1.02 24.54
C MET A 59 23.90 -1.89 25.78
N ARG A 60 24.13 -1.37 26.98
CA ARG A 60 23.72 -2.00 28.25
C ARG A 60 22.39 -1.46 28.72
N PHE A 61 21.66 -2.28 29.47
CA PHE A 61 20.43 -1.85 30.13
C PHE A 61 20.73 -0.82 31.22
N VAL A 62 19.99 0.29 31.22
CA VAL A 62 20.13 1.36 32.23
C VAL A 62 19.53 0.93 33.57
N SER A 63 18.41 0.21 33.54
CA SER A 63 17.72 -0.28 34.74
C SER A 63 18.33 -1.58 35.27
N GLU A 64 18.41 -1.72 36.59
CA GLU A 64 18.83 -2.95 37.26
C GLU A 64 17.80 -4.09 37.13
N LEU A 65 16.54 -3.74 36.84
CA LEU A 65 15.42 -4.63 36.67
C LEU A 65 14.64 -4.23 35.41
N VAL A 66 14.52 -5.16 34.47
CA VAL A 66 13.93 -4.93 33.15
C VAL A 66 12.69 -5.80 33.00
N PRO A 67 11.54 -5.22 32.58
CA PRO A 67 10.37 -5.99 32.18
C PRO A 67 10.74 -6.97 31.06
N SER A 68 10.39 -8.24 31.25
CA SER A 68 10.77 -9.31 30.34
C SER A 68 9.68 -10.37 30.29
N ARG A 69 9.83 -11.31 29.37
CA ARG A 69 8.94 -12.46 29.24
C ARG A 69 9.76 -13.74 29.11
N GLN A 70 9.26 -14.80 29.74
CA GLN A 70 9.86 -16.14 29.65
C GLN A 70 8.72 -17.16 29.60
N GLY A 71 8.75 -18.07 28.62
CA GLY A 71 7.72 -19.12 28.49
C GLY A 71 6.27 -18.61 28.34
N GLY A 72 6.08 -17.36 27.95
CA GLY A 72 4.76 -16.72 27.82
C GLY A 72 4.28 -15.98 29.08
N GLU A 73 5.02 -16.01 30.18
CA GLU A 73 4.73 -15.23 31.39
C GLU A 73 5.56 -13.95 31.44
N TYR A 74 4.95 -12.88 31.96
CA TYR A 74 5.63 -11.62 32.20
C TYR A 74 6.38 -11.68 33.54
N ILE A 75 7.68 -11.43 33.47
CA ILE A 75 8.59 -11.44 34.61
C ILE A 75 9.42 -10.15 34.63
N VAL A 76 10.10 -9.92 35.74
CA VAL A 76 11.11 -8.86 35.84
C VAL A 76 12.45 -9.54 36.02
N ALA A 77 13.36 -9.34 35.07
CA ALA A 77 14.66 -9.98 35.05
C ALA A 77 15.78 -8.96 35.25
N ARG A 78 16.91 -9.40 35.80
CA ARG A 78 18.13 -8.57 35.83
C ARG A 78 18.78 -8.60 34.45
N PRO A 79 19.50 -7.55 34.02
CA PRO A 79 20.19 -7.50 32.72
C PRO A 79 21.07 -8.72 32.40
N ILE A 80 21.66 -9.36 33.42
CA ILE A 80 22.52 -10.54 33.27
C ILE A 80 21.74 -11.83 32.96
N ASP A 81 20.48 -11.88 33.34
CA ASP A 81 19.59 -13.04 33.17
C ASP A 81 18.76 -12.94 31.87
N ILE A 82 18.97 -11.87 31.08
CA ILE A 82 18.29 -11.62 29.80
C ILE A 82 19.14 -12.19 28.67
N ASP A 83 18.54 -13.08 27.87
CA ASP A 83 19.22 -13.72 26.73
C ASP A 83 19.00 -12.94 25.43
N LEU A 84 17.84 -12.31 25.29
CA LEU A 84 17.35 -11.72 24.04
C LEU A 84 16.57 -10.44 24.30
N ILE A 85 16.47 -9.60 23.27
CA ILE A 85 15.58 -8.43 23.26
C ILE A 85 14.87 -8.32 21.90
N ASP A 86 13.63 -7.86 21.93
CA ASP A 86 12.84 -7.54 20.73
C ASP A 86 13.56 -6.51 19.83
N VAL A 87 13.42 -6.62 18.51
CA VAL A 87 14.13 -5.73 17.56
C VAL A 87 13.48 -4.36 17.49
N SER A 88 12.14 -4.33 17.47
CA SER A 88 11.36 -3.10 17.30
C SER A 88 9.95 -3.28 17.86
N PRO A 89 9.34 -2.23 18.45
CA PRO A 89 7.93 -2.29 18.87
C PRO A 89 6.97 -2.61 17.72
N LYS A 90 7.34 -2.23 16.49
CA LYS A 90 6.54 -2.50 15.28
C LYS A 90 6.46 -3.98 14.90
N GLN A 91 7.29 -4.83 15.52
CA GLN A 91 7.32 -6.28 15.21
C GLN A 91 6.08 -7.03 15.66
N LEU A 92 5.33 -6.49 16.63
CA LEU A 92 4.14 -7.12 17.19
C LEU A 92 2.89 -6.96 16.31
N VAL A 93 2.89 -5.92 15.46
CA VAL A 93 1.72 -5.53 14.67
C VAL A 93 1.89 -5.90 13.20
N SER A 94 0.76 -6.01 12.50
CA SER A 94 0.73 -6.19 11.05
C SER A 94 1.06 -4.89 10.32
N VAL A 95 1.37 -4.99 9.03
CA VAL A 95 1.66 -3.82 8.19
C VAL A 95 0.53 -2.77 8.23
N ALA A 96 -0.73 -3.20 8.19
CA ALA A 96 -1.88 -2.28 8.23
C ALA A 96 -2.00 -1.57 9.58
N ALA A 97 -1.81 -2.29 10.69
CA ALA A 97 -1.84 -1.67 12.01
C ALA A 97 -0.62 -0.74 12.22
N ALA A 98 0.53 -1.07 11.63
CA ALA A 98 1.73 -0.24 11.71
C ALA A 98 1.60 1.10 10.96
N LEU A 99 0.61 1.26 10.09
CA LEU A 99 0.29 2.53 9.40
C LEU A 99 -0.61 3.46 10.24
N ILE A 100 -1.11 3.02 11.38
CA ILE A 100 -1.96 3.84 12.26
C ILE A 100 -1.05 4.67 13.19
N PRO A 101 -1.02 6.00 13.08
CA PRO A 101 -0.32 6.84 14.05
C PRO A 101 -1.05 6.82 15.39
N PHE A 102 -0.31 6.98 16.49
CA PHE A 102 -0.85 7.00 17.86
C PHE A 102 -1.63 5.74 18.27
N LEU A 103 -1.31 4.59 17.67
CA LEU A 103 -1.95 3.30 17.94
C LEU A 103 -1.97 2.95 19.43
N GLU A 104 -0.94 3.37 20.18
CA GLU A 104 -0.82 3.16 21.62
C GLU A 104 -1.89 3.88 22.46
N ASN A 105 -2.58 4.88 21.88
CA ASN A 105 -3.65 5.63 22.53
C ASN A 105 -5.06 5.15 22.12
N ASP A 106 -5.14 4.21 21.16
CA ASP A 106 -6.40 3.71 20.64
C ASP A 106 -6.81 2.37 21.29
N ASP A 107 -8.12 2.18 21.45
CA ASP A 107 -8.66 0.89 21.86
C ASP A 107 -8.47 -0.16 20.75
N ALA A 108 -8.16 -1.40 21.14
CA ALA A 108 -7.87 -2.49 20.22
C ALA A 108 -9.01 -2.76 19.22
N ASN A 109 -10.29 -2.59 19.61
CA ASN A 109 -11.40 -2.79 18.69
C ASN A 109 -11.45 -1.70 17.62
N ARG A 110 -11.12 -0.45 17.97
CA ARG A 110 -11.05 0.67 17.03
C ARG A 110 -9.85 0.52 16.10
N ALA A 111 -8.69 0.12 16.62
CA ALA A 111 -7.51 -0.18 15.81
C ALA A 111 -7.77 -1.30 14.79
N LEU A 112 -8.50 -2.35 15.19
CA LEU A 112 -8.92 -3.43 14.30
C LEU A 112 -9.83 -2.92 13.18
N MET A 113 -10.82 -2.08 13.52
CA MET A 113 -11.71 -1.48 12.53
C MET A 113 -10.92 -0.57 11.58
N GLY A 114 -10.06 0.30 12.10
CA GLY A 114 -9.21 1.19 11.30
C GLY A 114 -8.32 0.44 10.31
N SER A 115 -7.63 -0.60 10.77
CA SER A 115 -6.78 -1.45 9.91
C SER A 115 -7.56 -2.14 8.78
N ASN A 116 -8.82 -2.50 9.03
CA ASN A 116 -9.69 -3.11 8.02
C ASN A 116 -10.26 -2.08 7.05
N MET A 117 -10.67 -0.91 7.54
CA MET A 117 -11.19 0.18 6.73
C MET A 117 -10.14 0.72 5.75
N GLN A 118 -8.87 0.80 6.17
CA GLN A 118 -7.77 1.22 5.29
C GLN A 118 -7.65 0.37 4.02
N ARG A 119 -7.89 -0.95 4.11
CA ARG A 119 -7.84 -1.86 2.94
C ARG A 119 -8.98 -1.67 1.95
N GLN A 120 -10.03 -0.94 2.34
CA GLN A 120 -11.20 -0.64 1.51
C GLN A 120 -11.13 0.76 0.89
N ALA A 121 -10.09 1.54 1.20
CA ALA A 121 -9.89 2.86 0.63
C ALA A 121 -9.74 2.76 -0.90
N VAL A 122 -10.51 3.59 -1.61
CA VAL A 122 -10.51 3.64 -3.08
C VAL A 122 -9.50 4.69 -3.54
N PRO A 123 -8.69 4.40 -4.59
CA PRO A 123 -7.77 5.39 -5.14
C PRO A 123 -8.48 6.65 -5.66
N LEU A 124 -7.97 7.80 -5.25
CA LEU A 124 -8.45 9.13 -5.66
C LEU A 124 -7.73 9.62 -6.92
N ILE A 125 -8.34 10.55 -7.66
CA ILE A 125 -7.69 11.21 -8.80
C ILE A 125 -6.45 11.98 -8.35
N ARG A 126 -6.53 12.60 -7.18
CA ARG A 126 -5.47 13.34 -6.51
C ARG A 126 -5.38 12.80 -5.09
N ALA A 127 -4.48 11.85 -4.86
CA ALA A 127 -4.09 11.42 -3.53
C ALA A 127 -3.07 12.41 -2.94
N GLU A 128 -3.00 12.47 -1.61
CA GLU A 128 -2.01 13.27 -0.89
C GLU A 128 -1.38 12.45 0.23
N ALA A 129 -0.07 12.52 0.37
CA ALA A 129 0.67 11.85 1.44
C ALA A 129 0.15 12.34 2.81
N PRO A 130 0.04 11.45 3.80
CA PRO A 130 -0.49 11.82 5.10
C PRO A 130 0.47 12.82 5.79
N LEU A 131 -0.07 13.93 6.29
CA LEU A 131 0.73 14.89 7.07
C LEU A 131 1.25 14.29 8.39
N VAL A 132 0.54 13.28 8.91
CA VAL A 132 0.90 12.53 10.11
C VAL A 132 0.99 11.06 9.73
N GLY A 133 2.20 10.55 9.56
CA GLY A 133 2.49 9.15 9.22
C GLY A 133 3.35 8.43 10.27
N THR A 134 3.65 7.15 10.03
CA THR A 134 4.46 6.31 10.93
C THR A 134 5.84 5.97 10.37
N GLY A 135 6.11 6.34 9.12
CA GLY A 135 7.30 5.99 8.35
C GLY A 135 7.22 4.61 7.70
N MET A 136 6.09 3.92 7.80
CA MET A 136 5.85 2.64 7.10
C MET A 136 5.36 2.86 5.66
N GLU A 137 4.85 4.06 5.36
CA GLU A 137 4.20 4.42 4.11
C GLU A 137 5.12 4.21 2.90
N ALA A 138 6.38 4.65 3.00
CA ALA A 138 7.36 4.51 1.93
C ALA A 138 7.76 3.05 1.67
N THR A 139 7.88 2.25 2.75
CA THR A 139 8.17 0.82 2.65
C THR A 139 7.01 0.08 1.99
N VAL A 140 5.77 0.39 2.39
CA VAL A 140 4.57 -0.24 1.80
C VAL A 140 4.41 0.14 0.33
N ALA A 141 4.59 1.41 -0.02
CA ALA A 141 4.51 1.85 -1.41
C ALA A 141 5.54 1.13 -2.29
N ARG A 142 6.78 1.02 -1.82
CA ARG A 142 7.89 0.34 -2.51
C ARG A 142 7.64 -1.17 -2.67
N ASP A 143 7.28 -1.85 -1.59
CA ASP A 143 7.18 -3.31 -1.56
C ASP A 143 5.87 -3.82 -2.17
N SER A 144 4.85 -2.96 -2.31
CA SER A 144 3.59 -3.30 -2.97
C SER A 144 3.73 -3.67 -4.45
N GLY A 145 4.80 -3.20 -5.11
CA GLY A 145 4.99 -3.32 -6.56
C GLY A 145 4.04 -2.45 -7.40
N VAL A 146 3.24 -1.60 -6.76
CA VAL A 146 2.31 -0.68 -7.42
C VAL A 146 3.06 0.56 -7.94
N ALA A 147 4.02 1.06 -7.16
CA ALA A 147 5.01 2.03 -7.59
C ALA A 147 6.14 1.34 -8.38
N ILE A 148 6.76 2.04 -9.32
CA ILE A 148 7.87 1.50 -10.09
C ILE A 148 9.18 1.99 -9.49
N SER A 149 10.03 1.04 -9.14
CA SER A 149 11.40 1.28 -8.69
C SER A 149 12.43 1.06 -9.80
N ALA A 150 13.51 1.84 -9.76
CA ALA A 150 14.65 1.69 -10.65
C ALA A 150 15.42 0.41 -10.29
N LYS A 151 15.64 -0.48 -11.26
CA LYS A 151 16.42 -1.71 -11.05
C LYS A 151 17.91 -1.43 -10.92
N ARG A 152 18.39 -0.42 -11.63
CA ARG A 152 19.80 -0.04 -11.73
C ARG A 152 19.91 1.49 -11.64
N GLY A 153 21.00 1.95 -11.04
CA GLY A 153 21.31 3.38 -10.98
C GLY A 153 21.68 3.94 -12.35
N GLY A 154 21.36 5.20 -12.59
CA GLY A 154 21.60 5.84 -13.86
C GLY A 154 21.02 7.25 -13.96
N ILE A 155 21.02 7.78 -15.18
CA ILE A 155 20.50 9.12 -15.50
C ILE A 155 19.25 8.96 -16.34
N VAL A 156 18.19 9.69 -15.99
CA VAL A 156 16.94 9.67 -16.74
C VAL A 156 17.13 10.40 -18.08
N ASP A 157 16.95 9.67 -19.19
CA ASP A 157 17.23 10.16 -20.55
C ASP A 157 15.97 10.70 -21.23
N GLN A 158 14.85 9.98 -21.11
CA GLN A 158 13.56 10.36 -21.66
C GLN A 158 12.44 9.99 -20.70
N ILE A 159 11.44 10.88 -20.59
CA ILE A 159 10.19 10.62 -19.88
C ILE A 159 9.03 10.99 -20.79
N ASP A 160 8.15 10.02 -20.98
CA ASP A 160 6.84 10.21 -21.56
C ASP A 160 5.78 9.88 -20.51
N ALA A 161 4.51 10.20 -20.77
CA ALA A 161 3.44 9.77 -19.88
C ALA A 161 3.40 8.24 -19.76
N THR A 162 3.73 7.49 -20.81
CA THR A 162 3.59 6.03 -20.87
C THR A 162 4.88 5.25 -20.60
N ARG A 163 6.04 5.91 -20.57
CA ARG A 163 7.33 5.22 -20.36
C ARG A 163 8.40 6.14 -19.80
N ILE A 164 9.34 5.55 -19.07
CA ILE A 164 10.54 6.19 -18.54
C ILE A 164 11.75 5.43 -19.07
N VAL A 165 12.75 6.15 -19.56
CA VAL A 165 13.98 5.61 -20.14
C VAL A 165 15.16 6.08 -19.29
N ILE A 166 15.91 5.13 -18.72
CA ILE A 166 17.04 5.41 -17.84
C ILE A 166 18.30 4.85 -18.48
N ARG A 167 19.30 5.73 -18.65
CA ARG A 167 20.63 5.36 -19.12
C ARG A 167 21.48 4.94 -17.94
N VAL A 168 21.90 3.68 -17.92
CA VAL A 168 22.62 3.08 -16.79
C VAL A 168 24.06 3.57 -16.79
N THR A 169 24.54 4.06 -15.65
CA THR A 169 25.92 4.50 -15.46
C THR A 169 26.86 3.35 -15.12
N ASP A 170 26.37 2.36 -14.36
CA ASP A 170 27.13 1.19 -13.91
C ASP A 170 26.99 0.00 -14.87
N ALA A 171 27.35 0.20 -16.14
CA ALA A 171 27.40 -0.88 -17.12
C ALA A 171 28.66 -1.74 -16.90
N THR A 172 28.62 -2.67 -15.95
CA THR A 172 29.71 -3.63 -15.67
C THR A 172 29.85 -4.72 -16.74
N ASP A 173 28.78 -5.02 -17.49
CA ASP A 173 28.75 -6.06 -18.53
C ASP A 173 28.49 -5.49 -19.93
N ALA A 174 29.45 -5.67 -20.84
CA ALA A 174 29.39 -5.24 -22.24
C ALA A 174 28.28 -5.91 -23.08
N SER A 175 27.63 -6.95 -22.56
CA SER A 175 26.49 -7.64 -23.20
C SER A 175 25.12 -7.14 -22.73
N SER A 176 25.06 -6.30 -21.69
CA SER A 176 23.81 -5.80 -21.15
C SER A 176 23.37 -4.52 -21.86
N SER A 177 22.06 -4.36 -22.05
CA SER A 177 21.51 -3.10 -22.59
C SER A 177 21.92 -1.94 -21.69
N ALA A 178 22.55 -0.92 -22.27
CA ALA A 178 22.96 0.31 -21.59
C ALA A 178 21.77 1.20 -21.16
N VAL A 179 20.57 0.81 -21.55
CA VAL A 179 19.33 1.55 -21.31
C VAL A 179 18.28 0.61 -20.72
N ASP A 180 17.64 1.07 -19.63
CA ASP A 180 16.45 0.45 -19.05
C ASP A 180 15.20 1.23 -19.48
N ILE A 181 14.19 0.51 -19.94
CA ILE A 181 12.89 1.06 -20.36
C ILE A 181 11.82 0.54 -19.41
N TYR A 182 11.10 1.46 -18.76
CA TYR A 182 10.01 1.18 -17.85
C TYR A 182 8.70 1.65 -18.48
N ASN A 183 7.78 0.73 -18.75
CA ASN A 183 6.45 1.07 -19.28
C ASN A 183 5.48 1.28 -18.12
N LEU A 184 4.72 2.38 -18.18
CA LEU A 184 3.76 2.80 -17.16
C LEU A 184 2.36 2.30 -17.52
N LEU A 185 1.64 1.78 -16.52
CA LEU A 185 0.23 1.42 -16.65
C LEU A 185 -0.63 2.68 -16.65
N LYS A 186 -1.50 2.83 -17.65
CA LYS A 186 -2.41 3.98 -17.79
C LYS A 186 -3.85 3.54 -17.85
N PHE A 187 -4.65 4.10 -16.94
CA PHE A 187 -6.10 3.92 -16.87
C PHE A 187 -6.54 2.46 -17.05
N GLN A 188 -5.86 1.55 -16.35
CA GLN A 188 -6.21 0.14 -16.38
C GLN A 188 -7.24 -0.19 -15.30
N ARG A 189 -8.14 -1.13 -15.62
CA ARG A 189 -9.14 -1.62 -14.69
C ARG A 189 -8.50 -2.51 -13.63
N SER A 190 -8.86 -2.31 -12.36
CA SER A 190 -8.56 -3.24 -11.27
C SER A 190 -9.64 -4.30 -11.12
N ASN A 191 -9.36 -5.34 -10.34
CA ASN A 191 -10.35 -6.39 -10.04
C ASN A 191 -11.59 -5.86 -9.29
N GLN A 192 -11.49 -4.72 -8.60
CA GLN A 192 -12.59 -4.06 -7.90
C GLN A 192 -13.19 -2.91 -8.71
N ASN A 193 -12.99 -2.88 -10.03
CA ASN A 193 -13.47 -1.83 -10.94
C ASN A 193 -12.95 -0.42 -10.59
N THR A 194 -11.83 -0.32 -9.88
CA THR A 194 -11.12 0.95 -9.66
C THR A 194 -10.07 1.18 -10.74
N CYS A 195 -9.49 2.38 -10.77
CA CYS A 195 -8.49 2.76 -11.76
C CYS A 195 -7.06 2.55 -11.25
N ILE A 196 -6.26 1.83 -12.03
CA ILE A 196 -4.80 1.73 -11.89
C ILE A 196 -4.17 2.70 -12.89
N ASN A 197 -3.49 3.71 -12.36
CA ASN A 197 -2.80 4.72 -13.16
C ASN A 197 -1.47 5.07 -12.51
N GLN A 198 -0.38 4.88 -13.25
CA GLN A 198 0.96 5.23 -12.81
C GLN A 198 1.39 6.57 -13.39
N ARG A 199 2.12 7.38 -12.62
CA ARG A 199 2.58 8.71 -13.03
C ARG A 199 4.09 8.82 -12.80
N PRO A 200 4.86 9.32 -13.78
CA PRO A 200 6.29 9.52 -13.59
C PRO A 200 6.54 10.56 -12.49
N LEU A 201 7.49 10.27 -11.61
CA LEU A 201 7.88 11.14 -10.50
C LEU A 201 9.14 11.95 -10.83
N VAL A 202 10.08 11.32 -11.53
CA VAL A 202 11.38 11.88 -11.93
C VAL A 202 11.26 12.85 -13.10
N LYS A 203 12.32 13.63 -13.34
CA LYS A 203 12.51 14.54 -14.48
C LYS A 203 13.70 14.11 -15.34
N VAL A 204 13.73 14.60 -16.58
CA VAL A 204 14.83 14.29 -17.51
C VAL A 204 16.11 14.94 -16.98
N GLY A 205 17.17 14.14 -16.89
CA GLY A 205 18.46 14.53 -16.32
C GLY A 205 18.63 14.21 -14.83
N ASP A 206 17.60 13.74 -14.14
CA ASP A 206 17.73 13.31 -12.75
C ASP A 206 18.63 12.07 -12.65
N ILE A 207 19.45 12.03 -11.59
CA ILE A 207 20.26 10.87 -11.23
C ILE A 207 19.45 10.03 -10.25
N VAL A 208 19.31 8.73 -10.55
CA VAL A 208 18.58 7.79 -9.70
C VAL A 208 19.50 6.65 -9.28
N ASP A 209 19.30 6.18 -8.05
CA ASP A 209 19.98 5.00 -7.54
C ASP A 209 19.13 3.73 -7.72
N ALA A 210 19.76 2.57 -7.60
CA ALA A 210 19.04 1.30 -7.61
C ALA A 210 18.10 1.22 -6.40
N GLY A 211 16.80 1.01 -6.66
CA GLY A 211 15.74 0.93 -5.65
C GLY A 211 14.94 2.22 -5.49
N ASP A 212 15.34 3.32 -6.10
CA ASP A 212 14.58 4.58 -6.05
C ASP A 212 13.26 4.47 -6.79
N ILE A 213 12.22 5.12 -6.26
CA ILE A 213 10.89 5.15 -6.89
C ILE A 213 10.90 6.19 -8.02
N ILE A 214 10.66 5.74 -9.24
CA ILE A 214 10.69 6.56 -10.45
C ILE A 214 9.29 6.91 -10.97
N ALA A 215 8.28 6.14 -10.59
CA ALA A 215 6.88 6.42 -10.89
C ALA A 215 5.98 6.00 -9.73
N ASP A 216 5.06 6.89 -9.38
CA ASP A 216 3.98 6.61 -8.43
C ASP A 216 2.89 5.78 -9.11
N GLY A 217 2.17 4.98 -8.33
CA GLY A 217 0.97 4.27 -8.76
C GLY A 217 -0.33 4.86 -8.17
N PRO A 218 -1.44 4.10 -8.23
CA PRO A 218 -2.65 4.47 -7.50
C PRO A 218 -2.40 4.56 -6.00
N SER A 219 -2.97 5.59 -5.36
CA SER A 219 -2.86 5.84 -3.92
C SER A 219 -1.42 5.95 -3.40
N THR A 220 -0.52 6.55 -4.18
CA THR A 220 0.84 6.92 -3.76
C THR A 220 1.17 8.34 -4.19
N GLU A 221 1.94 9.06 -3.37
CA GLU A 221 2.48 10.38 -3.70
C GLU A 221 3.95 10.45 -3.25
N LEU A 222 4.84 10.84 -4.16
CA LEU A 222 6.28 10.99 -3.91
C LEU A 222 6.93 9.73 -3.33
N GLY A 223 6.47 8.55 -3.74
CA GLY A 223 6.97 7.27 -3.23
C GLY A 223 6.45 6.87 -1.84
N GLU A 224 5.48 7.59 -1.29
CA GLU A 224 4.78 7.23 -0.05
C GLU A 224 3.35 6.77 -0.33
N LEU A 225 2.83 5.91 0.55
CA LEU A 225 1.45 5.47 0.50
C LEU A 225 0.50 6.63 0.86
N ALA A 226 -0.40 6.95 -0.05
CA ALA A 226 -1.36 8.04 0.04
C ALA A 226 -2.78 7.52 -0.25
N LEU A 227 -3.43 6.89 0.73
CA LEU A 227 -4.76 6.30 0.56
C LEU A 227 -5.90 7.32 0.50
N GLY A 228 -5.63 8.60 0.81
CA GLY A 228 -6.68 9.61 0.97
C GLY A 228 -6.18 11.04 0.80
N ARG A 229 -6.81 11.97 1.53
CA ARG A 229 -6.49 13.40 1.55
C ARG A 229 -6.51 13.97 2.96
N ASN A 230 -5.62 14.92 3.22
CA ASN A 230 -5.63 15.70 4.45
C ASN A 230 -6.73 16.77 4.36
N VAL A 231 -7.57 16.86 5.39
CA VAL A 231 -8.67 17.83 5.46
C VAL A 231 -8.69 18.53 6.82
N LEU A 232 -9.15 19.78 6.85
CA LEU A 232 -9.33 20.52 8.10
C LEU A 232 -10.63 20.05 8.78
N VAL A 233 -10.50 19.53 9.99
CA VAL A 233 -11.62 19.01 10.79
C VAL A 233 -11.79 19.84 12.06
N ALA A 234 -13.05 20.12 12.42
CA ALA A 234 -13.40 20.76 13.67
C ALA A 234 -14.33 19.86 14.49
N PHE A 235 -13.99 19.63 15.76
CA PHE A 235 -14.80 18.87 16.69
C PHE A 235 -15.79 19.80 17.40
N MET A 236 -17.04 19.83 16.92
CA MET A 236 -18.11 20.63 17.51
C MET A 236 -19.48 20.11 17.08
N PRO A 237 -20.51 20.18 17.93
CA PRO A 237 -21.88 19.89 17.50
C PRO A 237 -22.35 20.96 16.51
N TRP A 238 -23.03 20.55 15.43
CA TRP A 238 -23.54 21.47 14.42
C TRP A 238 -24.99 21.12 14.04
N ASN A 239 -25.95 21.79 14.68
CA ASN A 239 -27.39 21.71 14.38
C ASN A 239 -27.96 20.28 14.23
N GLY A 240 -27.33 19.28 14.86
CA GLY A 240 -27.71 17.87 14.76
C GLY A 240 -27.31 17.17 13.46
N TYR A 241 -26.63 17.84 12.52
CA TYR A 241 -26.15 17.21 11.28
C TYR A 241 -25.03 16.19 11.50
N ASN A 242 -24.29 16.34 12.60
CA ASN A 242 -23.31 15.36 13.07
C ASN A 242 -23.83 14.54 14.25
N PHE A 243 -25.11 14.19 14.23
CA PHE A 243 -25.69 13.27 15.20
C PHE A 243 -25.14 11.85 14.98
N GLU A 244 -24.87 11.14 16.08
CA GLU A 244 -24.13 9.86 16.10
C GLU A 244 -22.78 9.98 15.38
N ASP A 245 -22.54 9.16 14.35
CA ASP A 245 -21.30 9.12 13.57
C ASP A 245 -21.45 9.80 12.19
N SER A 246 -22.49 10.62 12.02
CA SER A 246 -22.72 11.36 10.77
C SER A 246 -21.65 12.43 10.57
N ILE A 247 -21.17 12.56 9.33
CA ILE A 247 -20.14 13.53 8.96
C ILE A 247 -20.78 14.65 8.15
N LEU A 248 -20.58 15.90 8.59
CA LEU A 248 -20.94 17.09 7.83
C LEU A 248 -19.72 17.55 7.04
N ILE A 249 -19.88 17.70 5.72
CA ILE A 249 -18.80 18.05 4.81
C ILE A 249 -19.11 19.42 4.17
N SER A 250 -18.08 20.25 4.01
CA SER A 250 -18.19 21.51 3.28
C SER A 250 -18.37 21.25 1.78
N GLU A 251 -19.23 22.02 1.12
CA GLU A 251 -19.38 22.02 -0.35
C GLU A 251 -18.05 22.19 -1.08
N ARG A 252 -17.08 22.87 -0.46
CA ARG A 252 -15.73 23.06 -0.98
C ARG A 252 -15.05 21.74 -1.37
N ILE A 253 -15.28 20.68 -0.60
CA ILE A 253 -14.71 19.33 -0.85
C ILE A 253 -15.18 18.77 -2.19
N VAL A 254 -16.43 19.04 -2.58
CA VAL A 254 -17.00 18.64 -3.87
C VAL A 254 -16.47 19.55 -4.98
N SER A 255 -16.48 20.87 -4.76
CA SER A 255 -16.04 21.83 -5.79
C SER A 255 -14.56 21.70 -6.17
N GLU A 256 -13.72 21.19 -5.26
CA GLU A 256 -12.28 21.00 -5.48
C GLU A 256 -11.90 19.56 -5.85
N ASP A 257 -12.89 18.68 -6.11
CA ASP A 257 -12.68 17.27 -6.47
C ASP A 257 -11.76 16.51 -5.50
N VAL A 258 -11.89 16.79 -4.19
CA VAL A 258 -10.96 16.26 -3.18
C VAL A 258 -11.05 14.74 -3.06
N PHE A 259 -12.27 14.20 -3.09
CA PHE A 259 -12.54 12.76 -2.94
C PHE A 259 -13.08 12.11 -4.23
N THR A 260 -12.80 12.69 -5.40
CA THR A 260 -13.24 12.14 -6.68
C THR A 260 -12.37 10.93 -7.06
N SER A 261 -13.00 9.81 -7.41
CA SER A 261 -12.37 8.56 -7.87
C SER A 261 -12.75 8.23 -9.31
N ILE A 262 -11.98 7.36 -9.97
CA ILE A 262 -12.29 6.85 -11.31
C ILE A 262 -12.62 5.37 -11.21
N HIS A 263 -13.77 5.00 -11.76
CA HIS A 263 -14.22 3.61 -11.87
C HIS A 263 -14.25 3.20 -13.34
N ILE A 264 -13.82 1.97 -13.61
CA ILE A 264 -13.74 1.41 -14.95
C ILE A 264 -14.54 0.11 -14.94
N GLU A 265 -15.60 0.07 -15.73
CA GLU A 265 -16.42 -1.11 -15.94
C GLU A 265 -16.17 -1.70 -17.33
N GLU A 266 -16.30 -3.00 -17.44
CA GLU A 266 -16.11 -3.74 -18.68
C GLU A 266 -17.40 -4.50 -19.00
N PHE A 267 -17.93 -4.26 -20.18
CA PHE A 267 -19.12 -4.91 -20.70
C PHE A 267 -18.74 -5.71 -21.93
N GLU A 268 -19.10 -6.99 -21.94
CA GLU A 268 -18.86 -7.88 -23.07
C GLU A 268 -20.18 -8.23 -23.74
N VAL A 269 -20.22 -8.05 -25.06
CA VAL A 269 -21.33 -8.47 -25.92
C VAL A 269 -20.76 -9.48 -26.92
N MET A 270 -21.47 -10.60 -27.09
CA MET A 270 -21.07 -11.67 -28.01
C MET A 270 -22.23 -12.00 -28.93
N ALA A 271 -21.99 -11.95 -30.24
CA ALA A 271 -22.86 -12.55 -31.24
C ALA A 271 -22.66 -14.07 -31.25
N ARG A 272 -23.75 -14.84 -31.28
CA ARG A 272 -23.71 -16.30 -31.27
C ARG A 272 -24.40 -16.91 -32.49
N ASP A 273 -23.90 -18.06 -32.92
CA ASP A 273 -24.59 -18.90 -33.88
C ASP A 273 -25.71 -19.67 -33.19
N THR A 274 -26.94 -19.37 -33.57
CA THR A 274 -28.11 -20.11 -33.10
C THR A 274 -28.63 -21.06 -34.19
N LYS A 275 -29.48 -22.01 -33.81
CA LYS A 275 -30.12 -22.92 -34.79
C LYS A 275 -31.03 -22.21 -35.80
N LEU A 276 -31.49 -21.00 -35.46
CA LEU A 276 -32.41 -20.21 -36.28
C LEU A 276 -31.67 -19.24 -37.23
N GLY A 277 -30.37 -19.06 -37.01
CA GLY A 277 -29.53 -18.13 -37.76
C GLY A 277 -28.35 -17.63 -36.92
N GLN A 278 -27.40 -17.03 -37.61
CA GLN A 278 -26.29 -16.33 -37.01
C GLN A 278 -26.77 -14.96 -36.49
N GLU A 279 -26.39 -14.61 -35.27
CA GLU A 279 -26.55 -13.25 -34.76
C GLU A 279 -25.44 -12.36 -35.33
N ASP A 280 -25.79 -11.16 -35.79
CA ASP A 280 -24.84 -10.18 -36.31
C ASP A 280 -24.88 -8.91 -35.44
N ILE A 281 -23.70 -8.36 -35.13
CA ILE A 281 -23.57 -7.04 -34.52
C ILE A 281 -23.61 -6.02 -35.65
N THR A 282 -24.65 -5.19 -35.66
CA THR A 282 -24.86 -4.17 -36.70
C THR A 282 -25.60 -2.96 -36.12
N ARG A 283 -25.45 -1.82 -36.77
CA ARG A 283 -26.19 -0.57 -36.47
C ARG A 283 -27.68 -0.67 -36.84
N ASP A 284 -28.07 -1.61 -37.70
CA ASP A 284 -29.46 -1.77 -38.17
C ASP A 284 -30.33 -2.48 -37.13
N ILE A 285 -30.79 -1.72 -36.12
CA ILE A 285 -31.59 -2.24 -35.01
C ILE A 285 -33.08 -1.93 -35.25
N PRO A 286 -33.96 -2.95 -35.30
CA PRO A 286 -35.37 -2.73 -35.56
C PRO A 286 -36.05 -2.00 -34.39
N ASN A 287 -36.98 -1.09 -34.72
CA ASN A 287 -37.78 -0.30 -33.77
C ASN A 287 -36.98 0.70 -32.90
N VAL A 288 -35.74 1.03 -33.29
CA VAL A 288 -34.92 2.05 -32.61
C VAL A 288 -34.86 3.32 -33.46
N GLY A 289 -35.04 4.49 -32.84
CA GLY A 289 -34.96 5.78 -33.53
C GLY A 289 -33.52 6.24 -33.76
N GLU A 290 -33.29 7.11 -34.75
CA GLU A 290 -31.94 7.62 -35.09
C GLU A 290 -31.22 8.28 -33.91
N GLU A 291 -31.95 8.87 -32.96
CA GLU A 291 -31.38 9.53 -31.78
C GLU A 291 -30.62 8.55 -30.87
N ALA A 292 -31.07 7.30 -30.75
CA ALA A 292 -30.40 6.27 -29.97
C ALA A 292 -29.15 5.73 -30.69
N LEU A 293 -29.10 5.82 -32.01
CA LEU A 293 -27.96 5.37 -32.84
C LEU A 293 -26.88 6.44 -32.99
N LYS A 294 -27.03 7.63 -32.38
CA LYS A 294 -26.13 8.78 -32.57
C LYS A 294 -24.67 8.49 -32.16
N ASN A 295 -24.48 7.63 -31.16
CA ASN A 295 -23.17 7.33 -30.56
C ASN A 295 -22.50 6.10 -31.17
N LEU A 296 -23.20 5.37 -32.05
CA LEU A 296 -22.69 4.18 -32.73
C LEU A 296 -21.96 4.56 -34.02
N ASP A 297 -21.01 3.73 -34.44
CA ASP A 297 -20.37 3.79 -35.74
C ASP A 297 -21.17 3.02 -36.82
N GLU A 298 -20.58 2.83 -38.00
CA GLU A 298 -21.20 2.07 -39.09
C GLU A 298 -21.30 0.57 -38.78
N ALA A 299 -20.46 0.04 -37.90
CA ALA A 299 -20.45 -1.36 -37.47
C ALA A 299 -21.41 -1.63 -36.29
N GLY A 300 -22.00 -0.60 -35.69
CA GLY A 300 -22.84 -0.73 -34.50
C GLY A 300 -22.05 -0.76 -33.19
N ILE A 301 -20.83 -0.20 -33.17
CA ILE A 301 -19.96 -0.09 -32.00
C ILE A 301 -19.92 1.39 -31.54
N VAL A 302 -19.93 1.62 -30.23
CA VAL A 302 -19.85 2.97 -29.66
C VAL A 302 -18.49 3.63 -29.96
N TYR A 303 -18.50 4.93 -30.28
CA TYR A 303 -17.26 5.69 -30.46
C TYR A 303 -16.48 5.82 -29.14
N ILE A 304 -15.15 5.66 -29.21
CA ILE A 304 -14.26 5.90 -28.07
C ILE A 304 -14.35 7.37 -27.66
N GLY A 305 -14.72 7.62 -26.40
CA GLY A 305 -14.89 8.96 -25.84
C GLY A 305 -16.32 9.51 -25.90
N ALA A 306 -17.30 8.71 -26.34
CA ALA A 306 -18.70 9.08 -26.25
C ALA A 306 -19.19 9.11 -24.78
N GLU A 307 -19.96 10.14 -24.43
CA GLU A 307 -20.67 10.18 -23.16
C GLU A 307 -21.99 9.41 -23.29
N VAL A 308 -22.19 8.44 -22.40
CA VAL A 308 -23.36 7.56 -22.38
C VAL A 308 -24.09 7.66 -21.04
N LYS A 309 -25.40 7.44 -21.08
CA LYS A 309 -26.28 7.36 -19.92
C LYS A 309 -26.90 5.98 -19.80
N ALA A 310 -27.50 5.71 -18.64
CA ALA A 310 -28.22 4.47 -18.43
C ALA A 310 -29.33 4.30 -19.48
N GLY A 311 -29.28 3.19 -20.22
CA GLY A 311 -30.23 2.86 -21.28
C GLY A 311 -29.80 3.27 -22.69
N ASP A 312 -28.64 3.92 -22.85
CA ASP A 312 -28.05 4.14 -24.17
C ASP A 312 -27.55 2.81 -24.77
N ILE A 313 -27.63 2.69 -26.10
CA ILE A 313 -27.20 1.52 -26.89
C ILE A 313 -25.76 1.73 -27.36
#